data_AF-A0A936QYY3-F1
#
_entry.id   AF-A0A936QYY3-F1
#
_cell.length_a   1.000
_cell.length_b   1.000
_cell.length_c   1.000
_cell.angle_alpha   90.00
_cell.angle_beta   90.00
_cell.angle_gamma   90.00
#
_symmetry.space_group_name_H-M   'P 1'
#
loop_
_entity.id
_entity.type
_entity.pdbx_description
1 polymer ?
#
loop_
_entity_poly.entity_id
_entity_poly.type
_entity_poly.pdbx_seq_one_letter_code
_entity_poly.pdbx_strand_id
1 'polypeptide(L)' 'MASEQAAETVSGTTPEDERMAGAPSNPASERVTSLFEHVLKKENLRQALRQVRRNRGAPGIDGMRAGGSSLI' A
#
# COMPACT_ATOMS: atom_id res chain seq x y z
N MET A 1 51.50 13.73 27.13
CA MET A 1 50.19 14.17 27.65
C MET A 1 49.68 15.25 26.72
N ALA A 2 48.39 15.16 26.34
CA ALA A 2 47.65 15.92 25.32
C ALA A 2 47.66 15.32 23.90
N SER A 3 46.54 14.67 23.55
CA SER A 3 45.79 14.87 22.30
C SER A 3 44.38 14.27 22.50
N GLU A 4 43.38 15.12 22.24
CA GLU A 4 41.93 14.87 22.26
C GLU A 4 41.46 13.77 21.32
N GLN A 5 40.22 13.31 21.60
CA GLN A 5 39.15 12.88 20.69
C GLN A 5 38.54 11.54 21.18
N ALA A 6 37.25 11.35 21.29
CA ALA A 6 36.08 12.20 21.37
C ALA A 6 35.02 11.30 22.01
N ALA A 7 34.24 11.81 22.96
CA ALA A 7 33.11 11.09 23.50
C ALA A 7 32.11 10.86 22.36
N GLU A 8 31.94 9.62 21.96
CA GLU A 8 30.91 9.18 21.03
C GLU A 8 29.56 9.19 21.76
N THR A 9 29.06 10.39 22.04
CA THR A 9 27.64 10.60 22.26
C THR A 9 26.95 10.40 20.93
N VAL A 10 26.43 9.19 20.70
CA VAL A 10 25.42 8.90 19.69
C VAL A 10 24.20 9.76 20.01
N SER A 11 24.19 10.94 19.42
CA SER A 11 23.13 11.93 19.49
C SER A 11 22.09 11.58 18.43
N GLY A 12 20.90 11.18 18.91
CA GLY A 12 19.62 11.44 18.26
C GLY A 12 19.48 10.98 16.82
N THR A 13 19.08 9.73 16.60
CA THR A 13 18.17 9.43 15.49
C THR A 13 16.76 9.68 15.98
N THR A 14 16.33 10.95 16.00
CA THR A 14 14.91 11.25 15.87
C THR A 14 14.45 10.62 14.56
N PRO A 15 13.38 9.81 14.54
CA PRO A 15 12.76 9.41 13.28
C PRO A 15 12.09 10.66 12.67
N GLU A 16 12.88 11.45 11.94
CA GLU A 16 12.48 12.70 11.26
C GLU A 16 11.48 12.49 10.10
N ASP A 17 10.72 11.39 10.04
CA ASP A 17 9.72 11.25 8.97
C ASP A 17 8.52 10.34 9.31
N GLU A 18 8.14 10.22 10.58
CA GLU A 18 6.77 9.84 10.86
C GLU A 18 5.90 11.09 10.64
N ARG A 19 5.33 11.22 9.44
CA ARG A 19 4.25 12.19 9.19
C ARG A 19 3.21 12.01 10.28
N MET A 20 3.18 12.93 11.25
CA MET A 20 2.07 13.03 12.18
C MET A 20 0.79 13.09 11.37
N ALA A 21 -0.03 12.04 11.47
CA ALA A 21 -1.38 12.06 10.91
C ALA A 21 -2.10 13.24 11.57
N GLY A 22 -2.32 14.31 10.81
CA GLY A 22 -3.07 15.47 11.28
C GLY A 22 -4.42 15.00 11.84
N ALA A 23 -4.88 15.67 12.91
CA ALA A 23 -6.13 15.33 13.58
C ALA A 23 -7.25 15.11 12.55
N PRO A 24 -8.03 14.01 12.64
CA PRO A 24 -8.98 13.64 11.61
C PRO A 24 -10.07 14.72 11.51
N SER A 25 -10.01 15.55 10.47
CA SER A 25 -11.10 16.44 10.13
C SER A 25 -12.21 15.58 9.52
N ASN A 26 -13.23 15.30 10.32
CA ASN A 26 -14.35 14.44 9.95
C ASN A 26 -15.31 15.20 9.02
N PRO A 27 -15.24 14.91 7.71
CA PRO A 27 -16.32 14.19 7.02
C PRO A 27 -15.82 12.93 6.26
N ALA A 28 -14.55 12.57 6.42
CA ALA A 28 -13.95 11.41 5.75
C ALA A 28 -14.32 10.06 6.38
N SER A 29 -14.84 10.05 7.61
CA SER A 29 -15.08 8.80 8.36
C SER A 29 -16.18 7.95 7.73
N GLU A 30 -17.28 8.55 7.25
CA GLU A 30 -18.37 7.85 6.54
C GLU A 30 -17.95 7.28 5.18
N ARG A 31 -16.97 7.92 4.52
CA ARG A 31 -16.37 7.39 3.29
C ARG A 31 -15.53 6.15 3.55
N VAL A 32 -14.90 6.06 4.72
CA VAL A 32 -14.09 4.89 5.10
C VAL A 32 -14.98 3.74 5.55
N THR A 33 -16.05 4.02 6.31
CA THR A 33 -16.97 2.96 6.78
C THR A 33 -17.70 2.25 5.64
N SER A 34 -17.93 2.94 4.52
CA SER A 34 -18.58 2.37 3.33
C SER A 34 -17.60 1.89 2.24
N LEU A 35 -16.28 1.94 2.46
CA LEU A 35 -15.29 1.63 1.42
C LEU A 35 -15.40 0.19 0.93
N PHE A 36 -15.69 -0.75 1.83
CA PHE A 36 -15.86 -2.16 1.47
C PHE A 36 -17.00 -2.36 0.46
N GLU A 37 -18.14 -1.72 0.70
CA GLU A 37 -19.27 -1.73 -0.24
C GLU A 37 -18.90 -1.11 -1.58
N HIS A 38 -18.12 -0.01 -1.56
CA HIS A 38 -17.63 0.63 -2.77
C HIS A 38 -16.69 -0.26 -3.59
N VAL A 39 -15.79 -1.00 -2.95
CA VAL A 39 -14.89 -1.96 -3.62
C VAL A 39 -15.70 -3.07 -4.29
N LEU A 40 -16.79 -3.51 -3.65
CA LEU A 40 -17.64 -4.59 -4.17
C LEU A 40 -18.67 -4.12 -5.22
N LYS A 41 -18.77 -2.83 -5.53
CA LYS A 41 -19.65 -2.34 -6.60
C LYS A 41 -19.31 -3.02 -7.93
N LYS A 42 -20.35 -3.45 -8.65
CA LYS A 42 -20.24 -4.20 -9.92
C LYS A 42 -19.37 -3.47 -10.94
N GLU A 43 -19.47 -2.15 -10.99
CA GLU A 43 -18.72 -1.27 -11.90
C GLU A 43 -17.23 -1.29 -11.57
N ASN A 44 -16.88 -1.21 -10.28
CA ASN A 44 -15.50 -1.29 -9.80
C ASN A 44 -14.88 -2.65 -10.13
N LEU A 45 -15.58 -3.75 -9.83
CA LEU A 45 -15.09 -5.10 -10.12
C LEU A 45 -14.88 -5.33 -11.62
N ARG A 46 -15.77 -4.81 -12.48
CA ARG A 46 -15.61 -4.87 -13.94
C ARG A 46 -14.40 -4.06 -14.42
N GLN A 47 -14.16 -2.88 -13.85
CA GLN A 47 -12.97 -2.07 -14.15
C GLN A 47 -11.69 -2.79 -13.72
N ALA A 48 -11.67 -3.32 -12.50
CA ALA A 48 -10.55 -4.10 -11.97
C ALA A 48 -10.24 -5.31 -12.87
N LEU A 49 -11.25 -6.09 -13.29
CA LEU A 49 -11.05 -7.23 -14.18
C LEU A 49 -10.43 -6.81 -15.52
N ARG A 50 -10.88 -5.70 -16.11
CA ARG A 50 -10.28 -5.18 -17.35
C ARG A 50 -8.82 -4.78 -17.15
N GLN A 51 -8.50 -4.13 -16.02
CA GLN A 51 -7.14 -3.72 -15.71
C GLN A 51 -6.23 -4.93 -15.50
N VAL A 52 -6.66 -5.93 -14.73
CA VAL A 52 -5.89 -7.16 -14.50
C VAL A 52 -5.58 -7.89 -15.81
N ARG A 53 -6.57 -7.98 -16.71
CA ARG A 53 -6.38 -8.53 -18.07
C ARG A 53 -5.38 -7.72 -18.90
N ARG A 54 -5.38 -6.38 -18.76
CA ARG A 54 -4.44 -5.50 -19.44
C ARG A 54 -3.01 -5.62 -18.91
N ASN A 55 -2.85 -5.88 -17.61
CA ASN A 55 -1.55 -6.01 -16.98
C ASN A 55 -0.75 -7.23 -17.47
N ARG A 56 -1.44 -8.31 -17.87
CA ARG A 56 -0.81 -9.52 -18.46
C ARG A 56 0.33 -10.12 -17.60
N GLY A 57 0.21 -10.04 -16.28
CA GLY A 57 1.20 -10.59 -15.35
C GLY A 57 1.31 -12.13 -15.41
N ALA A 58 2.36 -12.66 -14.81
CA ALA A 58 2.52 -14.10 -14.60
C ALA A 58 1.39 -14.67 -13.72
N PRO A 59 1.02 -15.95 -13.88
CA PRO A 59 0.02 -16.61 -13.03
C PRO A 59 0.49 -16.72 -11.58
N GLY A 60 -0.47 -16.83 -10.66
CA GLY A 60 -0.21 -17.10 -9.25
C GLY A 60 0.14 -18.57 -8.99
N ILE A 61 0.17 -18.95 -7.71
CA ILE A 61 0.46 -20.34 -7.29
C ILE A 61 -0.60 -21.35 -7.75
N ASP A 62 -1.82 -20.88 -8.04
CA ASP A 62 -2.93 -21.67 -8.57
C ASP A 62 -2.82 -21.95 -10.08
N GLY A 63 -1.84 -21.34 -10.76
CA GLY A 63 -1.66 -21.45 -12.21
C GLY A 63 -2.71 -20.70 -13.04
N MET A 64 -3.65 -19.98 -12.42
CA MET A 64 -4.74 -19.33 -13.15
C MET A 64 -4.26 -18.09 -13.90
N ARG A 65 -4.59 -18.00 -15.19
CA ARG A 65 -4.26 -16.85 -16.05
C ARG A 65 -5.45 -15.90 -16.17
N ALA A 66 -5.20 -14.59 -16.06
CA ALA A 66 -6.22 -13.55 -16.22
C ALA A 66 -6.95 -13.57 -17.59
N GLY A 67 -6.30 -14.13 -18.62
CA GLY A 67 -6.80 -14.24 -19.99
C GLY A 67 -7.72 -15.45 -20.27
N GLY A 68 -8.03 -16.27 -19.28
CA GLY A 68 -8.99 -17.38 -19.43
C GLY A 68 -8.48 -18.61 -20.20
N SER A 69 -7.22 -18.62 -20.64
CA SER A 69 -6.61 -19.82 -21.22
C SER A 69 -5.89 -20.59 -20.11
N SER A 70 -6.61 -21.54 -19.51
CA SER A 70 -5.97 -22.59 -18.70
C SER A 70 -5.14 -23.45 -19.66
N LEU A 71 -3.82 -23.51 -19.46
CA LEU A 71 -2.99 -24.57 -20.03
C LEU A 71 -2.79 -25.60 -18.93
N ILE A 72 -3.63 -26.62 -18.97
CA ILE A 72 -3.36 -27.97 -18.46
C ILE A 72 -3.73 -28.93 -19.58
#